data_AF-A0A3G8JFT3-F1
#
_entry.id   AF-A0A3G8JFT3-F1
#
_cell.length_a   1.000
_cell.length_b   1.000
_cell.length_c   1.000
_cell.angle_alpha   90.00
_cell.angle_beta   90.00
_cell.angle_gamma   90.00
#
_symmetry.space_group_name_H-M   'P 1'
#
loop_
_entity.id
_entity.type
_entity.pdbx_description
1 polymer ?
#
loop_
_entity_poly.entity_id
_entity_poly.type
_entity_poly.pdbx_seq_one_letter_code
_entity_poly.pdbx_strand_id
1 'polypeptide(L)' 'MAGDTERIEQDIAQAREDLAKTLDALADRANPQRLAQDAKGKAIAALNQPAVKYTLAGVGVLAVVLVVRKIVR' A
#
# COMPACT_ATOMS: atom_id res chain seq x y z
N MET A 1 45.24 -7.07 -21.23
CA MET A 1 45.28 -6.56 -19.85
C MET A 1 44.78 -5.11 -19.79
N ALA A 2 45.36 -4.12 -20.47
CA ALA A 2 44.79 -2.75 -20.48
C ALA A 2 43.46 -2.63 -21.27
N GLY A 3 43.33 -3.33 -22.40
CA GLY A 3 42.10 -3.29 -23.21
C GLY A 3 40.89 -4.01 -22.61
N ASP A 4 41.10 -4.81 -21.56
CA ASP A 4 40.02 -5.53 -20.87
C ASP A 4 39.37 -4.64 -19.81
N THR A 5 40.17 -3.78 -19.15
CA THR A 5 39.67 -2.77 -18.21
C THR A 5 38.78 -1.75 -18.92
N GLU A 6 39.18 -1.27 -20.10
CA GLU A 6 38.41 -0.28 -20.88
C GLU A 6 37.00 -0.79 -21.25
N ARG A 7 36.89 -2.09 -21.58
CA ARG A 7 35.61 -2.74 -21.89
C ARG A 7 34.74 -2.87 -20.65
N ILE A 8 35.32 -3.26 -19.52
CA ILE A 8 34.61 -3.38 -18.25
C ILE A 8 34.08 -2.01 -17.80
N GLU A 9 34.84 -0.93 -17.99
CA GLU A 9 34.39 0.42 -17.67
C GLU A 9 33.22 0.89 -18.54
N GLN A 10 33.23 0.57 -19.85
CA GLN A 10 32.09 0.84 -20.74
C GLN A 10 30.84 0.06 -20.33
N ASP A 11 30.98 -1.23 -20.02
CA ASP A 11 29.86 -2.06 -19.58
C ASP A 11 29.25 -1.56 -18.26
N ILE A 12 30.08 -1.11 -17.31
CA ILE A 12 29.61 -0.53 -16.04
C ILE A 12 28.88 0.80 -16.28
N ALA A 13 29.37 1.63 -17.20
CA ALA A 13 28.72 2.89 -17.55
C ALA A 13 27.34 2.65 -18.19
N GLN A 14 27.22 1.68 -19.10
CA GLN A 14 25.94 1.26 -19.68
C GLN A 14 24.98 0.69 -18.62
N ALA A 15 25.47 -0.19 -17.75
CA ALA A 15 24.66 -0.76 -16.69
C ALA A 15 24.10 0.30 -15.75
N ARG A 16 24.85 1.37 -15.44
CA ARG A 16 24.36 2.51 -14.65
C ARG A 16 23.25 3.28 -15.35
N GLU A 17 23.39 3.53 -16.65
CA GLU A 17 22.38 4.23 -17.45
C GLU A 17 21.07 3.42 -17.50
N ASP A 18 21.16 2.10 -17.64
CA ASP A 18 20.01 1.20 -17.66
C ASP A 18 19.37 1.05 -16.26
N LEU A 19 20.15 1.09 -15.18
CA LEU A 19 19.63 1.18 -13.81
C LEU A 19 18.87 2.48 -13.57
N ALA A 20 19.36 3.62 -14.07
CA ALA A 20 18.67 4.90 -13.93
C ALA A 20 17.30 4.87 -14.65
N LYS A 21 17.25 4.34 -15.87
CA LYS A 21 16.00 4.17 -16.64
C LYS A 21 15.01 3.22 -15.97
N THR A 22 15.50 2.13 -15.38
CA THR A 22 14.65 1.16 -14.69
C THR A 22 14.18 1.67 -13.33
N LEU A 23 14.98 2.48 -12.63
CA LEU A 23 14.57 3.16 -11.40
C LEU A 23 13.47 4.18 -11.65
N ASP A 24 13.55 4.98 -12.73
CA ASP A 24 12.47 5.90 -13.12
C ASP A 24 11.18 5.14 -13.45
N ALA A 25 11.28 4.06 -14.23
CA ALA A 25 10.13 3.22 -14.56
C ALA A 25 9.53 2.52 -13.33
N LEU A 26 10.35 2.14 -12.35
CA LEU A 26 9.89 1.53 -11.11
C LEU A 26 9.32 2.56 -10.15
N ALA A 27 9.83 3.79 -10.12
CA ALA A 27 9.29 4.89 -9.35
C ALA A 27 7.89 5.30 -9.86
N ASP A 28 7.69 5.34 -11.18
CA ASP A 28 6.39 5.60 -11.79
C ASP A 28 5.37 4.48 -11.49
N ARG A 29 5.81 3.22 -11.54
CA ARG A 29 4.91 2.05 -11.37
C ARG A 29 4.67 1.70 -9.90
N ALA A 30 5.63 1.96 -9.02
CA ALA A 30 5.54 1.72 -7.59
C ALA A 30 5.12 2.96 -6.80
N ASN A 31 4.50 3.96 -7.44
CA ASN A 31 4.05 5.18 -6.78
C ASN A 31 3.16 4.81 -5.56
N PRO A 32 3.69 4.90 -4.32
CA PRO A 32 3.01 4.42 -3.13
C PRO A 32 1.77 5.27 -2.82
N GLN A 33 1.71 6.49 -3.36
CA GLN A 33 0.53 7.34 -3.25
C GLN A 33 -0.68 6.73 -3.96
N ARG A 34 -0.51 5.98 -5.06
CA ARG A 34 -1.65 5.34 -5.74
C ARG A 34 -2.13 4.11 -4.98
N LEU A 35 -1.22 3.28 -4.49
CA LEU A 35 -1.56 2.13 -3.64
C LEU A 35 -2.23 2.56 -2.33
N ALA A 36 -1.74 3.63 -1.69
CA ALA A 36 -2.36 4.18 -0.50
C ALA A 36 -3.74 4.79 -0.78
N GLN A 37 -3.93 5.44 -1.93
CA GLN A 37 -5.22 5.96 -2.35
C GLN A 37 -6.22 4.84 -2.68
N ASP A 38 -5.79 3.80 -3.40
CA ASP A 38 -6.63 2.64 -3.71
C ASP A 38 -6.98 1.84 -2.46
N ALA A 39 -6.04 1.69 -1.52
CA ALA A 39 -6.28 1.06 -0.23
C ALA A 39 -7.25 1.88 0.62
N LYS A 40 -7.08 3.21 0.70
CA LYS A 40 -8.02 4.11 1.39
C LYS A 40 -9.40 4.06 0.74
N GLY A 41 -9.48 4.13 -0.58
CA GLY A 41 -10.73 4.05 -1.33
C GLY A 41 -11.46 2.72 -1.10
N LYS A 42 -10.74 1.59 -1.15
CA LYS A 42 -11.29 0.27 -0.84
C LYS A 42 -11.75 0.15 0.61
N ALA A 43 -10.99 0.70 1.57
CA ALA A 43 -11.39 0.69 2.97
C ALA A 43 -12.67 1.51 3.20
N ILE A 44 -12.76 2.72 2.63
CA ILE A 44 -13.95 3.56 2.70
C ILE A 44 -15.13 2.88 1.99
N ALA A 45 -14.90 2.26 0.83
CA ALA A 45 -15.93 1.53 0.10
C ALA A 45 -16.45 0.31 0.89
N ALA A 46 -15.56 -0.46 1.53
CA ALA A 46 -15.91 -1.58 2.38
C ALA A 46 -16.74 -1.13 3.59
N LEU A 47 -16.35 -0.03 4.25
CA LEU A 47 -17.13 0.58 5.33
C LEU A 47 -18.49 1.12 4.84
N ASN A 48 -18.56 1.56 3.58
CA ASN A 48 -19.80 2.06 2.99
C ASN A 48 -20.78 0.96 2.57
N GLN A 49 -20.37 -0.31 2.54
CA GLN A 49 -21.26 -1.41 2.19
C GLN A 49 -22.39 -1.54 3.22
N PRO A 50 -23.65 -1.75 2.76
CA PRO A 50 -24.80 -1.85 3.65
C PRO A 50 -24.64 -3.00 4.67
N ALA A 51 -24.07 -4.13 4.26
CA ALA A 51 -23.77 -5.26 5.14
C ALA A 51 -22.84 -4.86 6.32
N VAL A 52 -21.81 -4.06 6.05
CA VAL A 52 -20.87 -3.60 7.08
C VAL A 52 -21.52 -2.58 8.01
N LYS A 53 -22.35 -1.69 7.47
CA LYS A 53 -23.11 -0.70 8.26
C LYS A 53 -24.06 -1.36 9.27
N TYR A 54 -24.86 -2.33 8.81
CA TYR A 54 -25.81 -3.01 9.70
C TYR A 54 -25.13 -3.91 10.72
N THR A 55 -24.02 -4.56 10.36
CA THR A 55 -23.23 -5.35 11.32
C THR A 55 -22.53 -4.47 12.35
N LEU A 56 -21.91 -3.34 11.95
CA LEU A 56 -21.34 -2.37 12.90
C LEU A 56 -22.41 -1.82 13.85
N ALA A 57 -23.57 -1.44 13.32
CA ALA A 57 -24.68 -0.94 14.14
C ALA A 57 -25.17 -2.00 15.14
N GLY A 58 -25.35 -3.25 14.69
CA GLY A 58 -25.75 -4.36 15.55
C GLY A 58 -24.73 -4.67 16.65
N VAL A 59 -23.44 -4.74 16.30
CA VAL A 59 -22.36 -4.93 17.27
C VAL A 59 -22.27 -3.76 18.25
N GLY A 60 -22.42 -2.53 17.76
CA GLY A 60 -22.43 -1.33 18.60
C GLY A 60 -23.55 -1.33 19.63
N VAL A 61 -24.78 -1.66 19.21
CA VAL A 61 -25.93 -1.79 20.12
C VAL A 61 -25.69 -2.88 21.16
N LEU A 62 -25.22 -4.05 20.74
CA LEU A 62 -24.90 -5.14 21.68
C LEU A 62 -23.83 -4.74 22.69
N ALA A 63 -22.78 -4.06 22.25
CA ALA A 63 -21.72 -3.58 23.13
C ALA A 63 -22.26 -2.59 24.17
N VAL A 64 -23.09 -1.63 23.77
CA VAL A 64 -23.73 -0.67 24.69
C VAL A 64 -24.60 -1.41 25.71
N VAL A 65 -25.42 -2.35 25.26
CA VAL A 65 -26.28 -3.16 26.15
C VAL A 65 -25.45 -3.96 27.15
N LEU A 66 -24.34 -4.57 26.72
CA LEU A 66 -23.44 -5.33 27.60
C LEU A 66 -22.76 -4.42 28.63
N VAL A 67 -22.31 -3.23 28.24
CA VAL A 67 -21.68 -2.26 29.15
C VAL A 67 -22.69 -1.77 30.19
N VAL A 68 -23.90 -1.38 29.75
CA VAL A 68 -24.97 -0.96 30.68
C VAL A 68 -25.31 -2.09 31.64
N ARG A 69 -25.50 -3.32 31.14
CA ARG A 69 -25.79 -4.48 31.98
C ARG A 69 -24.67 -4.77 32.99
N LYS A 70 -23.41 -4.51 32.64
CA LYS A 70 -22.25 -4.68 33.52
C LYS A 70 -22.14 -3.59 34.60
N ILE A 71 -22.65 -2.39 34.35
CA ILE A 71 -22.63 -1.28 35.32
C ILE A 71 -23.83 -1.36 36.28
N VAL A 72 -24.98 -1.82 35.79
CA VAL A 72 -26.25 -1.86 36.55
C VAL A 72 -26.40 -3.15 37.37
N ARG A 73 -25.57 -4.18 37.12
CA ARG A 73 -25.45 -5.38 37.96
C ARG A 73 -24.16 -5.37 38.74
#